data_AF-A0AAE0U460-F1
#
_entry.id   AF-A0AAE0U460-F1
#
_cell.length_a   1.000
_cell.length_b   1.000
_cell.length_c   1.000
_cell.angle_alpha   90.00
_cell.angle_beta   90.00
_cell.angle_gamma   90.00
#
_symmetry.space_group_name_H-M   'P 1'
#
loop_
_entity.id
_entity.type
_entity.pdbx_description
1 polymer ?
#
loop_
_entity_poly.entity_id
_entity_poly.type
_entity_poly.pdbx_seq_one_letter_code
_entity_poly.pdbx_strand_id
1 'polypeptide(L)'
;MVGLFSSTRGASKPPSTSGHTYGRIPPTALTRHNLTTSSRWQANEATTSQDHPSLPIQLSKGGELPDDLWRCCDDIITVVGKADGTKERPDYSARAGLWNAVFTNGWNTDCPIHHPGPIRTHRVVEVMTHIGTSKCNLPPAAARETSSKKRRRGEEGPCSSVGIISKHRVAEAPAYIKPNIEYDEYFCFTVTFSVHDAKGASAGTGAAKSIALRRGWTKQQALAEAAMNWDEKEVERVVGYNHKLAVFWARSRLVARLRAAQQSDGNDDEDAEVGVAEGVEVNRRKFVKLETVADKMKNTASVVHDANIISRPIKKRRLEDIRG
;
A
#
# COMPACT_ATOMS: atom_id res chain seq x y z
N MET A 1 44.69 30.75 41.29
CA MET A 1 45.27 31.17 42.57
C MET A 1 44.22 30.97 43.65
N VAL A 2 44.59 30.35 44.78
CA VAL A 2 43.92 30.33 46.12
C VAL A 2 42.36 30.26 46.17
N GLY A 3 41.69 29.32 46.84
CA GLY A 3 42.14 28.18 47.64
C GLY A 3 41.14 27.88 48.79
N LEU A 4 40.90 26.59 49.05
CA LEU A 4 40.43 25.98 50.31
C LEU A 4 39.02 26.31 50.84
N PHE A 5 38.19 25.27 51.02
CA PHE A 5 37.98 24.64 52.34
C PHE A 5 37.50 23.18 52.20
N SER A 6 37.84 22.33 53.18
CA SER A 6 37.72 20.86 53.14
C SER A 6 36.69 20.29 54.13
N SER A 7 36.45 18.97 53.96
CA SER A 7 35.91 17.99 54.93
C SER A 7 34.38 17.93 55.10
N THR A 8 33.76 16.82 55.53
CA THR A 8 34.31 15.53 56.08
C THR A 8 33.59 14.29 55.49
N ARG A 9 33.88 13.08 56.01
CA ARG A 9 33.23 11.79 55.67
C ARG A 9 32.06 11.46 56.61
N GLY A 10 31.18 10.54 56.21
CA GLY A 10 30.32 9.78 57.13
C GLY A 10 29.39 8.81 56.38
N ALA A 11 29.46 7.51 56.65
CA ALA A 11 28.67 6.49 55.96
C ALA A 11 27.83 5.64 56.93
N SER A 12 26.58 5.35 56.57
CA SER A 12 25.83 4.20 57.11
C SER A 12 24.66 3.79 56.21
N LYS A 13 24.35 2.49 56.25
CA LYS A 13 23.19 1.75 55.72
C LYS A 13 22.79 0.75 56.82
N PRO A 14 21.60 0.11 56.76
CA PRO A 14 20.26 0.61 56.48
C PRO A 14 19.36 0.33 57.73
N PRO A 15 18.02 0.25 57.62
CA PRO A 15 17.45 -1.08 57.41
C PRO A 15 16.28 -1.15 56.41
N SER A 16 15.91 -2.38 56.06
CA SER A 16 14.87 -2.73 55.10
C SER A 16 13.45 -2.55 55.64
N THR A 17 12.55 -2.04 54.80
CA THR A 17 11.10 -2.25 54.94
C THR A 17 10.56 -2.94 53.70
N SER A 18 9.85 -4.04 53.92
CA SER A 18 9.26 -4.90 52.89
C SER A 18 7.94 -4.31 52.37
N GLY A 19 7.95 -3.76 51.17
CA GLY A 19 6.73 -3.34 50.47
C GLY A 19 6.17 -4.47 49.59
N HIS A 20 4.92 -4.87 49.83
CA HIS A 20 4.24 -5.88 49.02
C HIS A 20 4.07 -5.45 47.56
N THR A 21 4.70 -6.18 46.63
CA THR A 21 4.38 -6.09 45.20
C THR A 21 3.12 -6.89 44.89
N TYR A 22 2.01 -6.20 44.66
CA TYR A 22 0.86 -6.79 43.98
C TYR A 22 1.26 -7.25 42.57
N GLY A 23 0.77 -8.43 42.18
CA GLY A 23 1.21 -9.12 40.98
C GLY A 23 0.95 -8.33 39.69
N ARG A 24 2.03 -7.96 38.99
CA ARG A 24 1.92 -7.46 37.61
C ARG A 24 1.83 -8.65 36.68
N ILE A 25 0.61 -9.05 36.34
CA ILE A 25 0.34 -10.04 35.29
C ILE A 25 1.08 -9.56 34.02
N PRO A 26 1.90 -10.41 33.36
CA PRO A 26 2.55 -10.02 32.13
C PRO A 26 1.48 -9.73 31.07
N PRO A 27 1.63 -8.67 30.25
CA PRO A 27 0.75 -8.50 29.11
C PRO A 27 0.89 -9.74 28.24
N THR A 28 -0.20 -10.51 28.14
CA THR A 28 -0.29 -11.67 27.27
C THR A 28 0.15 -11.24 25.89
N ALA A 29 1.11 -11.97 25.32
CA ALA A 29 1.48 -11.77 23.92
C ALA A 29 0.23 -12.08 23.08
N LEU A 30 -0.52 -11.04 22.72
CA LEU A 30 -1.57 -11.12 21.72
C LEU A 30 -0.86 -11.41 20.40
N THR A 31 -0.74 -12.71 20.15
CA THR A 31 -0.34 -13.29 18.87
C THR A 31 -1.04 -12.50 17.80
N ARG A 32 -0.27 -11.78 16.98
CA ARG A 32 -0.80 -11.08 15.82
C ARG A 32 -1.50 -12.12 14.95
N HIS A 33 -2.82 -12.16 15.04
CA HIS A 33 -3.64 -12.64 13.94
C HIS A 33 -3.45 -11.63 12.82
N ASN A 34 -2.34 -11.79 12.09
CA ASN A 34 -2.28 -11.40 10.71
C ASN A 34 -3.55 -12.00 10.11
N LEU A 35 -4.48 -11.13 9.71
CA LEU A 35 -5.64 -11.50 8.92
C LEU A 35 -5.09 -12.02 7.60
N THR A 36 -4.74 -13.30 7.63
CA THR A 36 -4.44 -14.14 6.48
C THR A 36 -5.80 -14.47 5.87
N THR A 37 -6.54 -13.42 5.51
CA THR A 37 -7.80 -13.50 4.80
C THR A 37 -7.49 -14.01 3.41
N SER A 38 -7.49 -15.34 3.34
CA SER A 38 -8.01 -16.06 2.19
C SER A 38 -7.23 -15.93 0.89
N SER A 39 -6.11 -16.64 0.79
CA SER A 39 -5.62 -17.09 -0.53
C SER A 39 -6.42 -18.28 -1.08
N ARG A 40 -7.44 -18.78 -0.35
CA ARG A 40 -8.21 -19.98 -0.71
C ARG A 40 -9.51 -19.68 -1.47
N TRP A 41 -10.02 -18.45 -1.41
CA TRP A 41 -11.26 -18.06 -2.12
C TRP A 41 -11.01 -17.42 -3.50
N GLN A 42 -9.75 -17.24 -3.94
CA GLN A 42 -9.42 -16.65 -5.25
C GLN A 42 -9.09 -17.68 -6.35
N ALA A 43 -9.10 -18.99 -6.03
CA ALA A 43 -8.73 -20.04 -6.99
C ALA A 43 -9.89 -20.50 -7.91
N ASN A 44 -11.14 -20.14 -7.58
CA ASN A 44 -12.35 -20.70 -8.23
C ASN A 44 -13.23 -19.66 -8.94
N GLU A 45 -12.81 -18.39 -9.07
CA GLU A 45 -13.53 -17.41 -9.89
C GLU A 45 -13.23 -17.63 -11.38
N ALA A 46 -13.89 -18.66 -11.91
CA ALA A 46 -14.17 -18.93 -13.32
C ALA A 46 -13.07 -18.54 -14.32
N THR A 47 -12.16 -19.48 -14.58
CA THR A 47 -11.75 -19.73 -15.97
C THR A 47 -13.00 -20.24 -16.71
N THR A 48 -13.84 -19.32 -17.19
CA THR A 48 -15.02 -19.68 -17.98
C THR A 48 -14.50 -20.33 -19.26
N SER A 49 -14.68 -21.65 -19.41
CA SER A 49 -14.17 -22.36 -20.58
C SER A 49 -14.69 -21.69 -21.85
N GLN A 50 -13.77 -21.23 -22.70
CA GLN A 50 -14.09 -20.57 -23.96
C GLN A 50 -14.16 -21.55 -25.14
N ASP A 51 -13.91 -22.84 -24.90
CA ASP A 51 -13.92 -23.90 -25.92
C ASP A 51 -15.35 -24.21 -26.41
N HIS A 52 -15.92 -23.33 -27.23
CA HIS A 52 -17.14 -23.60 -27.99
C HIS A 52 -16.97 -23.19 -29.47
N PRO A 53 -17.22 -24.10 -30.43
CA PRO A 53 -16.95 -23.88 -31.84
C PRO A 53 -18.10 -23.15 -32.55
N SER A 54 -18.27 -21.84 -32.30
CA SER A 54 -18.89 -20.86 -33.22
C SER A 54 -19.07 -19.49 -32.55
N LEU A 55 -18.08 -18.61 -32.69
CA LEU A 55 -18.26 -17.17 -32.49
C LEU A 55 -18.22 -16.47 -33.86
N PRO A 56 -19.36 -16.24 -34.54
CA PRO A 56 -19.39 -15.61 -35.86
C PRO A 56 -19.07 -14.10 -35.87
N ILE A 57 -19.01 -13.44 -34.70
CA ILE A 57 -18.76 -11.98 -34.60
C ILE A 57 -17.40 -11.73 -33.92
N GLN A 58 -16.34 -11.76 -34.72
CA GLN A 58 -14.99 -11.39 -34.28
C GLN A 58 -14.83 -9.86 -34.28
N LEU A 59 -15.07 -9.22 -33.13
CA LEU A 59 -14.80 -7.79 -32.97
C LEU A 59 -13.32 -7.55 -32.64
N SER A 60 -12.70 -6.61 -33.36
CA SER A 60 -11.27 -6.33 -33.30
C SER A 60 -10.93 -4.91 -32.84
N LYS A 61 -11.88 -3.96 -32.93
CA LYS A 61 -11.68 -2.55 -32.60
C LYS A 61 -12.91 -1.93 -31.96
N GLY A 62 -12.69 -0.87 -31.17
CA GLY A 62 -13.77 -0.14 -30.52
C GLY A 62 -14.79 0.48 -31.49
N GLY A 63 -14.35 1.01 -32.62
CA GLY A 63 -15.23 1.61 -33.63
C GLY A 63 -16.12 0.62 -34.40
N GLU A 64 -16.00 -0.68 -34.14
CA GLU A 64 -16.85 -1.74 -34.71
C GLU A 64 -18.03 -2.06 -33.78
N LEU A 65 -18.12 -1.43 -32.59
CA LEU A 65 -19.17 -1.68 -31.60
C LEU A 65 -20.45 -0.86 -31.89
N PRO A 66 -21.63 -1.50 -31.91
CA PRO A 66 -22.93 -0.84 -31.77
C PRO A 66 -23.03 0.07 -30.55
N ASP A 67 -23.94 1.06 -30.62
CA ASP A 67 -24.03 2.16 -29.66
C ASP A 67 -24.43 1.72 -28.24
N ASP A 68 -25.16 0.60 -28.10
CA ASP A 68 -25.53 -0.02 -26.83
C ASP A 68 -24.34 -0.76 -26.20
N LEU A 69 -23.58 -1.52 -27.00
CA LEU A 69 -22.35 -2.18 -26.56
C LEU A 69 -21.28 -1.14 -26.20
N TRP A 70 -21.19 -0.03 -26.95
CA TRP A 70 -20.29 1.08 -26.64
C TRP A 70 -20.52 1.67 -25.23
N ARG A 71 -21.79 1.76 -24.81
CA ARG A 71 -22.23 2.30 -23.52
C ARG A 71 -22.33 1.26 -22.40
N CYS A 72 -22.21 -0.04 -22.71
CA CYS A 72 -22.42 -1.11 -21.74
C CYS A 72 -21.42 -1.15 -20.56
N CYS A 73 -20.39 -0.30 -20.57
CA CYS A 73 -19.35 -0.21 -19.54
C CYS A 73 -19.29 1.16 -18.84
N ASP A 74 -20.33 2.00 -18.96
CA ASP A 74 -20.40 3.34 -18.35
C ASP A 74 -20.29 3.32 -16.81
N ASP A 75 -20.79 2.27 -16.17
CA ASP A 75 -20.62 2.00 -14.74
C ASP A 75 -19.17 1.67 -14.37
N ILE A 76 -18.44 0.91 -15.21
CA ILE A 76 -17.02 0.60 -15.02
C ILE A 76 -16.20 1.87 -15.05
N ILE A 77 -16.40 2.74 -16.05
CA ILE A 77 -15.73 4.06 -16.15
C ILE A 77 -15.99 4.86 -14.87
N THR A 78 -17.26 4.93 -14.44
CA THR A 78 -17.66 5.66 -13.22
C THR A 78 -17.04 5.07 -11.94
N VAL A 79 -16.83 3.75 -11.87
CA VAL A 79 -16.21 3.06 -10.73
C VAL A 79 -14.70 3.29 -10.71
N VAL A 80 -14.02 3.19 -11.86
CA VAL A 80 -12.60 3.50 -12.03
C VAL A 80 -12.32 4.95 -11.63
N GLY A 81 -13.05 5.91 -12.20
CA GLY A 81 -12.85 7.33 -11.90
C GLY A 81 -13.13 7.71 -10.44
N LYS A 82 -13.93 6.92 -9.71
CA LYS A 82 -14.10 7.06 -8.25
C LYS A 82 -12.95 6.43 -7.46
N ALA A 83 -12.44 5.28 -7.90
CA ALA A 83 -11.33 4.59 -7.25
C ALA A 83 -10.00 5.36 -7.41
N ASP A 84 -9.76 5.89 -8.61
CA ASP A 84 -8.54 6.64 -8.97
C ASP A 84 -8.63 8.14 -8.63
N GLY A 85 -9.76 8.60 -8.07
CA GLY A 85 -9.95 9.99 -7.61
C GLY A 85 -10.14 11.03 -8.73
N THR A 86 -10.06 10.64 -10.00
CA THR A 86 -10.19 11.52 -11.18
C THR A 86 -11.60 12.09 -11.37
N LYS A 87 -12.62 11.45 -10.79
CA LYS A 87 -14.05 11.74 -10.99
C LYS A 87 -14.49 11.64 -12.46
N GLU A 88 -13.82 10.78 -13.21
CA GLU A 88 -14.11 10.52 -14.62
C GLU A 88 -15.60 10.14 -14.83
N ARG A 89 -16.14 10.59 -15.96
CA ARG A 89 -17.53 10.38 -16.37
C ARG A 89 -17.55 9.60 -17.69
N PRO A 90 -18.59 8.82 -17.96
CA PRO A 90 -18.74 8.13 -19.24
C PRO A 90 -19.14 9.11 -20.35
N ASP A 91 -18.16 9.85 -20.86
CA ASP A 91 -18.26 10.62 -22.10
C ASP A 91 -17.67 9.84 -23.29
N TYR A 92 -17.61 10.47 -24.46
CA TYR A 92 -17.06 9.84 -25.66
C TYR A 92 -15.57 9.50 -25.53
N SER A 93 -14.79 10.37 -24.88
CA SER A 93 -13.34 10.20 -24.71
C SER A 93 -13.02 9.08 -23.72
N ALA A 94 -13.74 9.01 -22.59
CA ALA A 94 -13.58 7.96 -21.60
C ALA A 94 -13.94 6.58 -22.17
N ARG A 95 -15.06 6.48 -22.92
CA ARG A 95 -15.43 5.24 -23.64
C ARG A 95 -14.37 4.85 -24.67
N ALA A 96 -13.91 5.79 -25.49
CA ALA A 96 -12.86 5.54 -26.48
C ALA A 96 -11.56 5.05 -25.82
N GLY A 97 -11.16 5.66 -24.69
CA GLY A 97 -10.02 5.21 -23.90
C GLY A 97 -10.16 3.77 -23.39
N LEU A 98 -11.30 3.44 -22.78
CA LEU A 98 -11.57 2.09 -22.29
C LEU A 98 -11.58 1.06 -23.43
N TRP A 99 -12.29 1.32 -24.52
CA TRP A 99 -12.40 0.36 -25.62
C TRP A 99 -11.08 0.19 -26.40
N ASN A 100 -10.30 1.26 -26.57
CA ASN A 100 -8.94 1.15 -27.09
C ASN A 100 -8.08 0.26 -26.19
N ALA A 101 -8.18 0.38 -24.87
CA ALA A 101 -7.49 -0.50 -23.92
C ALA A 101 -8.00 -1.95 -23.97
N VAL A 102 -9.31 -2.16 -24.21
CA VAL A 102 -9.91 -3.50 -24.39
C VAL A 102 -9.32 -4.23 -25.59
N PHE A 103 -9.17 -3.59 -26.75
CA PHE A 103 -8.64 -4.20 -27.97
C PHE A 103 -7.10 -4.07 -28.12
N THR A 104 -6.41 -3.51 -27.12
CA THR A 104 -4.95 -3.40 -27.10
C THR A 104 -4.27 -4.78 -27.13
N ASN A 105 -3.08 -4.85 -27.75
CA ASN A 105 -2.27 -6.06 -28.00
C ASN A 105 -2.95 -7.10 -28.91
N GLY A 106 -3.88 -6.68 -29.77
CA GLY A 106 -4.55 -7.57 -30.72
C GLY A 106 -5.55 -8.53 -30.06
N TRP A 107 -6.03 -8.22 -28.85
CA TRP A 107 -7.08 -8.99 -28.21
C TRP A 107 -8.39 -8.86 -28.99
N ASN A 108 -9.06 -9.98 -29.24
CA ASN A 108 -10.39 -10.08 -29.83
C ASN A 108 -11.28 -10.98 -28.97
N THR A 109 -12.53 -11.17 -29.36
CA THR A 109 -13.55 -11.96 -28.64
C THR A 109 -13.20 -13.44 -28.45
N ASP A 110 -12.30 -13.98 -29.28
CA ASP A 110 -11.85 -15.39 -29.22
C ASP A 110 -10.67 -15.57 -28.25
N CYS A 111 -10.06 -14.47 -27.79
CA CYS A 111 -8.91 -14.50 -26.89
C CYS A 111 -9.32 -14.72 -25.42
N PRO A 112 -8.49 -15.44 -24.64
CA PRO A 112 -8.70 -15.63 -23.20
C PRO A 112 -8.74 -14.32 -22.42
N ILE A 113 -9.66 -14.27 -21.46
CA ILE A 113 -9.85 -13.13 -20.56
C ILE A 113 -9.16 -13.44 -19.24
N HIS A 114 -7.93 -12.96 -19.07
CA HIS A 114 -7.15 -13.17 -17.86
C HIS A 114 -7.41 -12.09 -16.79
N HIS A 115 -7.83 -12.49 -15.59
CA HIS A 115 -7.92 -11.60 -14.43
C HIS A 115 -6.52 -11.08 -14.05
N PRO A 116 -6.33 -9.79 -13.71
CA PRO A 116 -5.01 -9.22 -13.36
C PRO A 116 -4.43 -9.69 -12.01
N GLY A 117 -4.96 -10.77 -11.41
CA GLY A 117 -4.62 -11.23 -10.07
C GLY A 117 -4.93 -10.21 -8.95
N PRO A 118 -4.37 -10.39 -7.75
CA PRO A 118 -4.36 -9.37 -6.69
C PRO A 118 -3.34 -8.27 -7.00
N ILE A 119 -3.59 -7.04 -6.51
CA ILE A 119 -2.64 -5.94 -6.66
C ILE A 119 -1.31 -6.28 -5.97
N ARG A 120 -0.19 -6.08 -6.68
CA ARG A 120 1.15 -6.35 -6.15
C ARG A 120 1.46 -5.42 -4.98
N THR A 121 2.28 -5.88 -4.03
CA THR A 121 2.91 -5.00 -3.03
C THR A 121 4.05 -4.19 -3.68
N HIS A 122 4.38 -3.05 -3.05
CA HIS A 122 5.55 -2.26 -3.41
C HIS A 122 6.84 -3.02 -3.14
N ARG A 123 7.78 -3.01 -4.09
CA ARG A 123 9.16 -3.41 -3.79
C ARG A 123 9.83 -2.24 -3.08
N VAL A 124 10.59 -2.50 -2.01
CA VAL A 124 11.25 -1.45 -1.20
C VAL A 124 12.08 -0.50 -2.07
N VAL A 125 12.73 -1.03 -3.10
CA VAL A 125 13.57 -0.27 -4.05
C VAL A 125 12.82 0.64 -5.01
N GLU A 126 11.51 0.42 -5.23
CA GLU A 126 10.66 1.29 -6.09
C GLU A 126 10.25 2.56 -5.33
N VAL A 127 10.02 2.44 -4.02
CA VAL A 127 9.47 3.51 -3.16
C VAL A 127 10.52 4.12 -2.22
N MET A 128 11.81 3.91 -2.50
CA MET A 128 12.91 4.51 -1.75
C MET A 128 13.57 5.63 -2.56
N THR A 129 13.73 6.79 -1.95
CA THR A 129 14.32 7.98 -2.58
C THR A 129 15.76 8.13 -2.11
N HIS A 130 16.71 8.26 -3.05
CA HIS A 130 18.11 8.55 -2.73
C HIS A 130 18.24 9.95 -2.11
N ILE A 131 18.69 10.07 -0.87
CA ILE A 131 18.75 11.36 -0.14
C ILE A 131 20.16 11.88 0.11
N GLY A 132 21.19 11.09 -0.20
CA GLY A 132 22.60 11.43 0.02
C GLY A 132 23.41 10.19 0.36
N THR A 133 24.42 10.32 1.22
CA THR A 133 25.36 9.24 1.55
C THR A 133 25.45 8.97 3.05
N SER A 134 25.89 7.77 3.43
CA SER A 134 26.22 7.44 4.83
C SER A 134 27.49 8.17 5.28
N LYS A 135 27.50 8.69 6.51
CA LYS A 135 28.69 9.28 7.16
C LYS A 135 29.58 8.24 7.86
N CYS A 136 29.02 7.06 8.12
CA CYS A 136 29.69 5.96 8.78
C CYS A 136 29.22 4.65 8.16
N ASN A 137 29.94 3.56 8.43
CA ASN A 137 29.44 2.23 8.11
C ASN A 137 28.08 2.03 8.80
N LEU A 138 27.09 1.59 8.03
CA LEU A 138 25.81 1.15 8.58
C LEU A 138 26.02 -0.22 9.26
N PRO A 139 25.30 -0.55 10.35
CA PRO A 139 25.37 -1.88 10.96
C PRO A 139 25.06 -2.94 9.90
N PRO A 140 25.45 -4.22 10.03
CA PRO A 140 24.97 -5.26 9.13
C PRO A 140 23.44 -5.21 9.01
N ALA A 141 22.90 -5.53 7.82
CA ALA A 141 21.46 -5.73 7.71
C ALA A 141 21.08 -6.79 8.74
N ALA A 142 20.15 -6.48 9.65
CA ALA A 142 19.61 -7.47 10.56
C ALA A 142 19.15 -8.65 9.71
N ALA A 143 19.81 -9.80 9.87
CA ALA A 143 19.45 -10.99 9.13
C ALA A 143 17.97 -11.22 9.44
N ARG A 144 17.12 -11.18 8.41
CA ARG A 144 15.67 -11.26 8.61
C ARG A 144 15.40 -12.49 9.48
N GLU A 145 14.88 -12.28 10.68
CA GLU A 145 14.55 -13.38 11.63
C GLU A 145 13.34 -14.21 11.15
N THR A 146 13.03 -14.15 9.86
CA THR A 146 12.17 -15.09 9.16
C THR A 146 12.83 -16.46 9.13
N SER A 147 12.47 -17.27 10.13
CA SER A 147 12.24 -18.71 9.98
C SER A 147 13.40 -19.54 9.43
N SER A 148 14.51 -19.62 10.17
CA SER A 148 15.30 -20.86 10.21
C SER A 148 15.97 -21.06 11.57
N LYS A 149 15.15 -21.39 12.58
CA LYS A 149 15.58 -22.15 13.78
C LYS A 149 16.02 -23.58 13.40
N LYS A 150 16.94 -23.74 12.44
CA LYS A 150 17.69 -25.00 12.27
C LYS A 150 18.94 -24.89 13.11
N ARG A 151 18.81 -25.28 14.39
CA ARG A 151 19.92 -25.47 15.33
C ARG A 151 21.02 -26.31 14.66
N ARG A 152 22.08 -25.67 14.14
CA ARG A 152 23.42 -26.27 14.16
C ARG A 152 24.03 -25.91 15.50
N ARG A 153 23.79 -26.79 16.47
CA ARG A 153 24.45 -26.77 17.78
C ARG A 153 25.72 -27.59 17.60
N GLY A 154 26.89 -26.99 17.83
CA GLY A 154 28.19 -27.65 17.67
C GLY A 154 29.01 -27.07 16.51
N GLU A 155 29.57 -25.89 16.74
CA GLU A 155 30.92 -25.50 16.31
C GLU A 155 31.27 -24.19 17.02
N GLU A 156 31.89 -24.32 18.20
CA GLU A 156 32.48 -23.19 18.93
C GLU A 156 33.83 -22.83 18.29
N GLY A 157 33.75 -22.26 17.08
CA GLY A 157 34.90 -21.65 16.40
C GLY A 157 35.26 -20.31 17.06
N PRO A 158 36.56 -20.00 17.26
CA PRO A 158 36.97 -18.79 17.97
C PRO A 158 36.59 -17.51 17.22
N CYS A 159 36.27 -16.47 17.99
CA CYS A 159 35.86 -15.15 17.50
C CYS A 159 36.89 -14.49 16.56
N SER A 160 36.75 -14.69 15.25
CA SER A 160 37.35 -13.80 14.26
C SER A 160 36.55 -13.79 12.95
N SER A 161 35.47 -13.00 12.93
CA SER A 161 35.12 -12.29 11.70
C SER A 161 34.98 -10.82 12.03
N VAL A 162 35.97 -10.03 11.61
CA VAL A 162 35.75 -8.62 11.27
C VAL A 162 34.77 -8.65 10.11
N GLY A 163 33.47 -8.64 10.43
CA GLY A 163 32.41 -9.01 9.50
C GLY A 163 32.49 -8.17 8.24
N ILE A 164 32.60 -8.81 7.08
CA ILE A 164 32.78 -8.15 5.78
C ILE A 164 31.60 -7.20 5.55
N ILE A 165 31.83 -5.89 5.78
CA ILE A 165 30.83 -4.86 5.61
C ILE A 165 30.52 -4.78 4.12
N SER A 166 29.26 -5.01 3.75
CA SER A 166 28.89 -5.06 2.34
C SER A 166 29.08 -3.70 1.68
N LYS A 167 29.47 -3.68 0.40
CA LYS A 167 29.81 -2.47 -0.36
C LYS A 167 28.71 -1.38 -0.39
N HIS A 168 27.47 -1.72 -0.08
CA HIS A 168 26.32 -0.80 -0.01
C HIS A 168 26.02 -0.29 1.42
N ARG A 169 26.82 -0.69 2.42
CA ARG A 169 26.68 -0.34 3.85
C ARG A 169 27.97 0.23 4.45
N VAL A 170 28.99 0.48 3.65
CA VAL A 170 30.18 1.25 4.08
C VAL A 170 29.84 2.74 4.23
N ALA A 171 30.72 3.53 4.83
CA ALA A 171 30.68 4.98 4.77
C ALA A 171 30.72 5.47 3.31
N GLU A 172 30.16 6.65 3.05
CA GLU A 172 29.99 7.28 1.72
C GLU A 172 29.09 6.52 0.74
N ALA A 173 28.58 5.34 1.09
CA ALA A 173 27.62 4.60 0.28
C ALA A 173 26.29 5.36 0.13
N PRO A 174 25.60 5.25 -1.03
CA PRO A 174 24.29 5.88 -1.23
C PRO A 174 23.26 5.44 -0.20
N ALA A 175 22.62 6.42 0.43
CA ALA A 175 21.60 6.27 1.45
C ALA A 175 20.24 6.72 0.91
N TYR A 176 19.23 5.90 1.18
CA TYR A 176 17.87 6.08 0.71
C TYR A 176 16.94 6.28 1.89
N ILE A 177 15.81 6.94 1.67
CA ILE A 177 14.73 7.03 2.65
C ILE A 177 13.46 6.48 2.03
N LYS A 178 12.64 5.82 2.85
CA LYS A 178 11.35 5.26 2.43
C LYS A 178 10.26 5.71 3.42
N PRO A 179 9.11 6.21 2.93
CA PRO A 179 7.91 6.34 3.75
C PRO A 179 7.39 4.96 4.16
N ASN A 180 7.04 4.79 5.43
CA ASN A 180 6.23 3.70 5.92
C ASN A 180 4.88 4.26 6.31
N ILE A 181 3.85 3.63 5.75
CA ILE A 181 2.44 3.99 5.88
C ILE A 181 1.86 2.96 6.84
N GLU A 182 1.66 3.37 8.08
CA GLU A 182 1.16 2.50 9.15
C GLU A 182 -0.22 2.99 9.61
N TYR A 183 -1.16 2.04 9.68
CA TYR A 183 -2.46 2.23 10.32
C TYR A 183 -2.38 1.68 11.74
N ASP A 184 -2.72 2.52 12.70
CA ASP A 184 -2.92 2.11 14.09
C ASP A 184 -4.30 1.43 14.24
N GLU A 185 -4.50 0.71 15.35
CA GLU A 185 -5.76 0.01 15.69
C GLU A 185 -6.97 0.96 15.75
N TYR A 186 -6.71 2.25 16.01
CA TYR A 186 -7.71 3.32 16.05
C TYR A 186 -8.01 3.95 14.68
N PHE A 187 -7.56 3.33 13.57
CA PHE A 187 -7.57 3.91 12.21
C PHE A 187 -6.79 5.22 12.08
N CYS A 188 -6.03 5.60 13.10
CA CYS A 188 -5.10 6.72 13.06
C CYS A 188 -3.95 6.39 12.10
N PHE A 189 -3.76 7.26 11.10
CA PHE A 189 -2.70 7.09 10.13
C PHE A 189 -1.41 7.77 10.57
N THR A 190 -0.28 7.06 10.44
CA THR A 190 1.06 7.63 10.65
C THR A 190 1.98 7.40 9.44
N VAL A 191 2.65 8.47 9.02
CA VAL A 191 3.81 8.40 8.11
C VAL A 191 5.06 8.38 8.97
N THR A 192 5.78 7.26 8.98
CA THR A 192 7.16 7.23 9.48
C THR A 192 8.12 7.15 8.31
N PHE A 193 9.40 7.45 8.53
CA PHE A 193 10.41 7.42 7.48
C PHE A 193 11.62 6.63 7.97
N SER A 194 11.97 5.55 7.27
CA SER A 194 13.14 4.73 7.56
C SER A 194 14.25 4.97 6.55
N VAL A 195 15.50 4.90 7.00
CA VAL A 195 16.68 4.96 6.14
C VAL A 195 17.03 3.55 5.70
N HIS A 196 17.38 3.40 4.42
CA HIS A 196 17.74 2.15 3.77
C HIS A 196 19.06 2.29 3.00
N ASP A 197 19.73 1.17 2.81
CA ASP A 197 20.82 1.05 1.84
C ASP A 197 20.30 0.85 0.41
N ALA A 198 21.23 0.81 -0.57
CA ALA A 198 20.92 0.59 -1.98
C ALA A 198 20.24 -0.75 -2.31
N LYS A 199 20.15 -1.70 -1.37
CA LYS A 199 19.41 -2.97 -1.52
C LYS A 199 18.05 -2.95 -0.80
N GLY A 200 17.65 -1.81 -0.23
CA GLY A 200 16.42 -1.66 0.53
C GLY A 200 16.48 -2.29 1.93
N ALA A 201 17.64 -2.72 2.43
CA ALA A 201 17.73 -3.20 3.81
C ALA A 201 17.80 -2.00 4.77
N SER A 202 17.06 -2.07 5.88
CA SER A 202 16.99 -0.99 6.87
C SER A 202 18.37 -0.70 7.45
N ALA A 203 18.67 0.58 7.64
CA ALA A 203 19.87 1.08 8.31
C ALA A 203 19.77 0.99 9.85
N GLY A 204 18.59 0.69 10.39
CA GLY A 204 18.33 0.58 11.83
C GLY A 204 17.93 1.90 12.50
N THR A 205 17.48 1.80 13.75
CA THR A 205 17.00 2.94 14.54
C THR A 205 18.14 3.94 14.79
N GLY A 206 17.90 5.22 14.51
CA GLY A 206 18.88 6.30 14.70
C GLY A 206 19.78 6.59 13.50
N ALA A 207 19.83 5.72 12.48
CA ALA A 207 20.67 5.91 11.29
C ALA A 207 20.41 7.22 10.53
N ALA A 208 19.24 7.84 10.68
CA ALA A 208 18.94 9.17 10.14
C ALA A 208 19.89 10.29 10.61
N LYS A 209 20.58 10.13 11.75
CA LYS A 209 21.63 11.06 12.20
C LYS A 209 22.96 10.86 11.43
N SER A 210 23.17 9.64 10.93
CA SER A 210 24.38 9.20 10.24
C SER A 210 24.35 9.43 8.73
N ILE A 211 23.39 10.19 8.20
CA ILE A 211 23.31 10.52 6.76
C ILE A 211 23.84 11.93 6.51
N ALA A 212 24.65 12.09 5.48
CA ALA A 212 24.96 13.35 4.82
C ALA A 212 23.96 13.53 3.67
N LEU A 213 23.09 14.53 3.77
CA LEU A 213 22.12 14.82 2.72
C LEU A 213 22.81 15.37 1.47
N ARG A 214 22.14 15.27 0.32
CA ARG A 214 22.53 15.97 -0.93
C ARG A 214 22.84 17.45 -0.65
N ARG A 215 23.81 18.03 -1.34
CA ARG A 215 24.22 19.44 -1.16
C ARG A 215 23.00 20.37 -1.33
N GLY A 216 22.77 21.23 -0.34
CA GLY A 216 21.64 22.17 -0.32
C GLY A 216 20.30 21.59 0.14
N TRP A 217 20.20 20.28 0.42
CA TRP A 217 18.95 19.68 0.89
C TRP A 217 18.81 19.76 2.42
N THR A 218 17.68 20.27 2.86
CA THR A 218 17.19 20.14 4.24
C THR A 218 16.59 18.75 4.47
N LYS A 219 16.45 18.35 5.74
CA LYS A 219 15.75 17.12 6.11
C LYS A 219 14.30 17.14 5.62
N GLN A 220 13.63 18.29 5.71
CA GLN A 220 12.25 18.49 5.28
C GLN A 220 12.09 18.24 3.76
N GLN A 221 12.99 18.80 2.93
CA GLN A 221 12.99 18.52 1.48
C GLN A 221 13.22 17.04 1.18
N ALA A 222 14.16 16.39 1.86
CA ALA A 222 14.42 14.96 1.70
C ALA A 222 13.20 14.07 2.06
N LEU A 223 12.39 14.48 3.04
CA LEU A 223 11.15 13.79 3.42
C LEU A 223 10.00 14.08 2.43
N ALA A 224 9.89 15.32 1.94
CA ALA A 224 8.88 15.72 0.96
C ALA A 224 9.09 15.01 -0.38
N GLU A 225 10.32 14.97 -0.89
CA GLU A 225 10.69 14.22 -2.10
C GLU A 225 10.33 12.73 -1.97
N ALA A 226 10.57 12.15 -0.79
CA ALA A 226 10.27 10.75 -0.53
C ALA A 226 8.77 10.44 -0.47
N ALA A 227 7.97 11.37 0.04
CA ALA A 227 6.51 11.29 -0.04
C ALA A 227 6.03 11.41 -1.50
N MET A 228 6.53 12.39 -2.25
CA MET A 228 6.18 12.58 -3.67
C MET A 228 6.53 11.37 -4.54
N ASN A 229 7.72 10.80 -4.40
CA ASN A 229 8.12 9.57 -5.11
C ASN A 229 7.26 8.36 -4.70
N TRP A 230 6.86 8.26 -3.43
CA TRP A 230 5.92 7.19 -3.01
C TRP A 230 4.55 7.39 -3.65
N ASP A 231 4.05 8.63 -3.69
CA ASP A 231 2.75 8.98 -4.26
C ASP A 231 2.71 8.69 -5.77
N GLU A 232 3.73 9.09 -6.52
CA GLU A 232 3.88 8.77 -7.95
C GLU A 232 3.84 7.26 -8.19
N LYS A 233 4.59 6.49 -7.40
CA LYS A 233 4.67 5.03 -7.53
C LYS A 233 3.39 4.32 -7.05
N GLU A 234 2.64 4.91 -6.12
CA GLU A 234 1.31 4.43 -5.74
C GLU A 234 0.27 4.71 -6.83
N VAL A 235 0.29 5.89 -7.46
CA VAL A 235 -0.54 6.21 -8.62
C VAL A 235 -0.29 5.20 -9.74
N GLU A 236 0.97 4.99 -10.15
CA GLU A 236 1.33 3.96 -11.15
C GLU A 236 0.81 2.57 -10.79
N ARG A 237 0.93 2.17 -9.51
CA ARG A 237 0.55 0.84 -9.03
C ARG A 237 -0.96 0.64 -8.97
N VAL A 238 -1.70 1.62 -8.47
CA VAL A 238 -3.14 1.53 -8.21
C VAL A 238 -3.94 1.81 -9.48
N VAL A 239 -3.69 2.94 -10.16
CA VAL A 239 -4.37 3.28 -11.42
C VAL A 239 -4.06 2.22 -12.49
N GLY A 240 -2.79 1.81 -12.60
CA GLY A 240 -2.37 0.75 -13.50
C GLY A 240 -2.93 -0.64 -13.16
N TYR A 241 -3.42 -0.87 -11.94
CA TYR A 241 -4.17 -2.07 -11.55
C TYR A 241 -5.66 -1.94 -11.88
N ASN A 242 -6.28 -0.82 -11.50
CA ASN A 242 -7.69 -0.53 -11.73
C ASN A 242 -8.03 -0.51 -13.23
N HIS A 243 -7.17 0.06 -14.07
CA HIS A 243 -7.32 0.03 -15.53
C HIS A 243 -7.29 -1.40 -16.09
N LYS A 244 -6.40 -2.27 -15.60
CA LYS A 244 -6.36 -3.69 -16.02
C LYS A 244 -7.61 -4.46 -15.58
N LEU A 245 -8.12 -4.15 -14.38
CA LEU A 245 -9.35 -4.74 -13.86
C LEU A 245 -10.58 -4.24 -14.65
N ALA A 246 -10.60 -2.97 -15.06
CA ALA A 246 -11.62 -2.41 -15.94
C ALA A 246 -11.65 -3.09 -17.31
N VAL A 247 -10.49 -3.27 -17.94
CA VAL A 247 -10.35 -4.02 -19.20
C VAL A 247 -10.81 -5.47 -19.05
N PHE A 248 -10.46 -6.15 -17.95
CA PHE A 248 -10.96 -7.49 -17.65
C PHE A 248 -12.50 -7.53 -17.62
N TRP A 249 -13.15 -6.66 -16.85
CA TRP A 249 -14.60 -6.63 -16.75
C TRP A 249 -15.29 -6.23 -18.06
N ALA A 250 -14.75 -5.26 -18.79
CA ALA A 250 -15.29 -4.83 -20.08
C ALA A 250 -15.22 -5.95 -21.13
N ARG A 251 -14.10 -6.68 -21.20
CA ARG A 251 -13.96 -7.89 -22.05
C ARG A 251 -14.98 -8.96 -21.66
N SER A 252 -15.12 -9.24 -20.36
CA SER A 252 -16.09 -10.23 -19.86
C SER A 252 -17.53 -9.86 -20.23
N ARG A 253 -17.91 -8.59 -20.05
CA ARG A 253 -19.26 -8.11 -20.37
C ARG A 253 -19.54 -8.09 -21.87
N LEU A 254 -18.55 -7.70 -22.70
CA LEU A 254 -18.67 -7.76 -24.16
C LEU A 254 -18.93 -9.20 -24.63
N VAL A 255 -18.12 -10.17 -24.20
CA VAL A 255 -18.30 -11.58 -24.58
C VAL A 255 -19.64 -12.14 -24.07
N ALA A 256 -20.08 -11.77 -22.86
CA ALA A 256 -21.38 -12.17 -22.36
C ALA A 256 -22.54 -11.60 -23.19
N ARG A 257 -22.49 -10.32 -23.59
CA ARG A 257 -23.52 -9.69 -24.43
C ARG A 257 -23.60 -10.28 -25.83
N LEU A 258 -22.46 -10.51 -26.49
CA LEU A 258 -22.42 -11.11 -27.82
C LEU A 258 -23.00 -12.53 -27.83
N ARG A 259 -22.72 -13.32 -26.78
CA ARG A 259 -23.30 -14.66 -26.61
C ARG A 259 -24.81 -14.63 -26.35
N ALA A 260 -25.30 -13.64 -25.61
CA ALA A 260 -26.74 -13.48 -25.38
C ALA A 260 -27.49 -13.12 -26.67
N ALA A 261 -26.96 -12.21 -27.48
CA ALA A 261 -27.54 -11.86 -28.78
C ALA A 261 -27.60 -13.05 -29.75
N GLN A 262 -26.52 -13.86 -29.80
CA GLN A 262 -26.50 -15.09 -30.61
C GLN A 262 -27.50 -16.16 -30.14
N GLN A 263 -27.99 -16.08 -28.90
CA GLN A 263 -29.01 -17.00 -28.36
C GLN A 263 -30.43 -16.49 -28.60
N SER A 264 -30.65 -15.17 -28.72
CA SER A 264 -31.96 -14.62 -29.09
C SER A 264 -32.28 -14.80 -30.58
N ASP A 265 -31.29 -14.63 -31.46
CA ASP A 265 -31.47 -14.69 -32.92
C ASP A 265 -31.81 -16.11 -33.46
N GLY A 266 -31.88 -17.11 -32.58
CA GLY A 266 -32.22 -18.50 -32.91
C GLY A 266 -33.58 -18.99 -32.41
N ASN A 267 -34.34 -18.16 -31.68
CA ASN A 267 -35.67 -18.49 -31.15
C ASN A 267 -36.68 -17.41 -31.59
N ASP A 268 -37.46 -17.68 -32.64
CA ASP A 268 -38.51 -16.80 -33.19
C ASP A 268 -39.79 -16.73 -32.31
N ASP A 269 -39.66 -16.74 -30.97
CA ASP A 269 -40.78 -16.57 -30.03
C ASP A 269 -40.98 -15.07 -29.71
N GLU A 270 -41.86 -14.39 -30.45
CA GLU A 270 -41.97 -12.91 -30.55
C GLU A 270 -42.31 -12.12 -29.25
N ASP A 271 -42.67 -12.78 -28.14
CA ASP A 271 -43.22 -12.13 -26.93
C ASP A 271 -42.29 -12.08 -25.71
N ALA A 272 -41.03 -12.51 -25.84
CA ALA A 272 -40.06 -12.39 -24.74
C ALA A 272 -39.53 -10.95 -24.62
N GLU A 273 -40.06 -10.16 -23.67
CA GLU A 273 -39.45 -8.91 -23.21
C GLU A 273 -37.95 -9.14 -23.03
N VAL A 274 -37.11 -8.43 -23.81
CA VAL A 274 -35.65 -8.54 -23.73
C VAL A 274 -35.16 -7.85 -22.46
N GLY A 275 -35.42 -8.50 -21.34
CA GLY A 275 -34.84 -8.21 -20.04
C GLY A 275 -33.34 -8.31 -20.20
N VAL A 276 -32.71 -7.14 -20.33
CA VAL A 276 -31.29 -6.97 -20.62
C VAL A 276 -30.50 -7.80 -19.62
N ALA A 277 -30.04 -8.98 -20.05
CA ALA A 277 -29.32 -9.90 -19.20
C ALA A 277 -28.02 -9.22 -18.75
N GLU A 278 -28.01 -8.71 -17.52
CA GLU A 278 -26.91 -7.96 -16.92
C GLU A 278 -25.82 -8.95 -16.44
N GLY A 279 -25.48 -9.91 -17.31
CA GLY A 279 -24.83 -11.19 -16.98
C GLY A 279 -23.40 -11.12 -16.46
N VAL A 280 -22.87 -9.92 -16.23
CA VAL A 280 -21.58 -9.67 -15.57
C VAL A 280 -21.72 -8.48 -14.64
N GLU A 281 -22.05 -8.76 -13.37
CA GLU A 281 -22.01 -7.77 -12.30
C GLU A 281 -20.54 -7.40 -12.00
N VAL A 282 -20.22 -6.11 -12.10
CA VAL A 282 -18.88 -5.61 -11.81
C VAL A 282 -18.69 -5.58 -10.30
N ASN A 283 -17.82 -6.45 -9.76
CA ASN A 283 -17.50 -6.45 -8.34
C ASN A 283 -16.69 -5.19 -7.96
N ARG A 284 -17.42 -4.11 -7.63
CA ARG A 284 -16.89 -2.78 -7.31
C ARG A 284 -15.88 -2.80 -6.15
N ARG A 285 -15.93 -3.81 -5.27
CA ARG A 285 -15.02 -3.96 -4.12
C ARG A 285 -13.61 -4.44 -4.51
N LYS A 286 -13.41 -4.92 -5.74
CA LYS A 286 -12.08 -5.30 -6.25
C LYS A 286 -11.24 -4.11 -6.73
N PHE A 287 -11.87 -2.96 -7.04
CA PHE A 287 -11.14 -1.75 -7.38
C PHE A 287 -10.47 -1.17 -6.13
N VAL A 288 -9.20 -0.83 -6.25
CA VAL A 288 -8.39 -0.33 -5.13
C VAL A 288 -8.50 1.19 -5.11
N LYS A 289 -9.02 1.75 -4.03
CA LYS A 289 -9.03 3.21 -3.86
C LYS A 289 -7.60 3.73 -3.79
N LEU A 290 -7.25 4.69 -4.65
CA LEU A 290 -6.01 5.44 -4.58
C LEU A 290 -6.02 6.31 -3.32
N GLU A 291 -4.97 6.22 -2.52
CA GLU A 291 -4.76 7.08 -1.36
C GLU A 291 -3.29 7.43 -1.21
N THR A 292 -2.95 8.68 -1.53
CA THR A 292 -1.58 9.20 -1.44
C THR A 292 -1.16 9.51 0.01
N VAL A 293 0.14 9.62 0.27
CA VAL A 293 0.69 10.24 1.48
C VAL A 293 0.11 11.64 1.67
N ALA A 294 0.00 12.44 0.60
CA ALA A 294 -0.63 13.76 0.65
C ALA A 294 -2.10 13.72 1.14
N ASP A 295 -2.93 12.83 0.59
CA ASP A 295 -4.33 12.64 1.03
C ASP A 295 -4.41 12.25 2.49
N LYS A 296 -3.57 11.29 2.91
CA LYS A 296 -3.56 10.78 4.28
C LYS A 296 -3.06 11.83 5.27
N MET A 297 -2.02 12.60 4.93
CA MET A 297 -1.54 13.74 5.74
C MET A 297 -2.63 14.81 5.88
N LYS A 298 -3.37 15.12 4.81
CA LYS A 298 -4.50 16.06 4.83
C LYS A 298 -5.62 15.57 5.76
N ASN A 299 -5.96 14.28 5.72
CA ASN A 299 -6.96 13.69 6.60
C ASN A 299 -6.52 13.78 8.08
N THR A 300 -5.27 13.42 8.39
CA THR A 300 -4.73 13.55 9.76
C THR A 300 -4.73 15.01 10.24
N ALA A 301 -4.40 15.97 9.36
CA ALA A 301 -4.46 17.40 9.69
C ALA A 301 -5.89 17.88 10.02
N SER A 302 -6.92 17.38 9.31
CA SER A 302 -8.32 17.66 9.63
C SER A 302 -8.69 17.13 11.01
N VAL A 303 -8.40 15.86 11.30
CA VAL A 303 -8.70 15.23 12.60
C VAL A 303 -8.03 15.98 13.76
N VAL A 304 -6.78 16.42 13.58
CA VAL A 304 -6.08 17.25 14.58
C VAL A 304 -6.72 18.64 14.73
N HIS A 305 -7.22 19.24 13.65
CA HIS A 305 -7.95 20.51 13.72
C HIS A 305 -9.26 20.36 14.52
N ASP A 306 -10.06 19.34 14.21
CA ASP A 306 -11.35 19.06 14.85
C ASP A 306 -11.18 18.74 16.35
N ALA A 307 -10.18 17.91 16.71
CA ALA A 307 -9.82 17.65 18.10
C ALA A 307 -9.37 18.91 18.87
N ASN A 308 -8.73 19.86 18.19
CA ASN A 308 -8.38 21.15 18.78
C ASN A 308 -9.60 22.07 18.98
N ILE A 309 -10.60 22.01 18.09
CA ILE A 309 -11.89 22.71 18.29
C ILE A 309 -12.62 22.13 19.51
N ILE A 310 -12.78 20.80 19.56
CA ILE A 310 -13.51 20.09 20.63
C ILE A 310 -12.83 20.26 22.01
N SER A 311 -11.49 20.30 22.07
CA SER A 311 -10.77 20.43 23.35
C SER A 311 -10.71 21.85 23.92
N ARG A 312 -11.00 22.89 23.13
CA ARG A 312 -10.98 24.30 23.60
C ARG A 312 -11.99 24.58 24.72
N PRO A 313 -13.30 24.24 24.59
CA PRO A 313 -14.26 24.40 25.69
C PRO A 313 -13.89 23.64 26.96
N ILE A 314 -13.36 22.42 26.82
CA ILE A 314 -12.98 21.56 27.94
C ILE A 314 -11.81 22.17 28.73
N LYS A 315 -10.80 22.69 28.03
CA LYS A 315 -9.68 23.42 28.63
C LYS A 315 -10.14 24.71 29.31
N LYS A 316 -11.10 25.43 28.70
CA LYS A 316 -11.67 26.66 29.29
C LYS A 316 -12.40 26.36 30.61
N ARG A 317 -13.32 25.40 30.63
CA ARG A 317 -14.04 25.01 31.86
C ARG A 317 -13.09 24.57 32.97
N ARG A 318 -12.11 23.70 32.68
CA ARG A 318 -11.09 23.31 33.68
C ARG A 318 -10.28 24.49 34.23
N LEU A 319 -10.06 25.55 33.46
CA LEU A 319 -9.37 26.76 33.93
C LEU A 319 -10.29 27.69 34.72
N GLU A 320 -11.60 27.64 34.48
CA GLU A 320 -12.63 28.32 35.28
C GLU A 320 -12.82 27.58 36.62
N ASP A 321 -12.91 26.24 36.61
CA ASP A 321 -13.03 25.37 37.80
C ASP A 321 -11.81 25.44 38.76
N ILE A 322 -10.62 25.82 38.26
CA ILE A 322 -9.39 26.00 39.07
C ILE A 322 -9.31 27.41 39.69
N ARG A 323 -10.16 28.35 39.24
CA ARG A 323 -10.13 29.77 39.66
C ARG A 323 -11.28 30.17 40.60
N GLY A 324 -12.26 29.30 40.79
CA GLY A 324 -13.32 29.43 41.80
C GLY A 324 -12.96 28.73 43.10
#